data_AF-A0A970UVL8-F1
#
_entry.id   AF-A0A970UVL8-F1
#
_cell.length_a   1.000
_cell.length_b   1.000
_cell.length_c   1.000
_cell.angle_alpha   90.00
_cell.angle_beta   90.00
_cell.angle_gamma   90.00
#
_symmetry.space_group_name_H-M   'P 1'
#
loop_
_entity.id
_entity.type
_entity.pdbx_description
1 polymer ?
#
loop_
_entity_poly.entity_id
_entity_poly.type
_entity_poly.pdbx_seq_one_letter_code
_entity_poly.pdbx_strand_id
1 'polypeptide(L)'
;MRRFSIVIIVAFIALMSVAQEVRPTKNLIVMIPDGTSISVLSAARWLKVYRNEGTKLHVDPYISGTVTTFSSNAPIGDSAPTTSTFMTGIPQQAANVSIYPEADPKNDLVKIDPDSAYQPLVTILEAMQMEQNKAAGLVVTCEFPHATPADCAAHYYARSNYAAIAPQMAFNNLSVMFGGGNEFVSDAMKQHFKNTGTAYIQNDKNAMLNYSGEKVWALFKDQAMSYDLDRNPDEEPSLAEMTEKALEVLNKNKNGFFLMVEGSKVDWSAHANDPAGIIGEFLAFDEAVGKAIEFAKKDGNTTVVILPDHGNSGFSIGRRGLKKSYARLTLEDLFEGISKIKLTSVGLEKILLETKPENFKSVFYQHTGIQLNDDELKSLLSSKNYKSGDYPKTSESKNMGHYIAEIYNSKTGFGYTTDGHTGEEVFLAVYHPQGDILKGNVRNTELHNYLYKVSGLKTSMYEHTGNTFAKHTDVFRGMNYQIVNTIGKTPKLVVKFKKHTLEIPAFSSVATINGKLLDLGSVAVFIDKNNTFYLPKNLKERVFGQ
;
A
#
# COMPACT_ATOMS: atom_id res chain seq x y z
N MET A 1 -13.25 17.62 -67.22
CA MET A 1 -13.08 17.91 -65.77
C MET A 1 -13.73 16.80 -64.96
N ARG A 2 -12.94 15.99 -64.25
CA ARG A 2 -13.29 14.93 -63.26
C ARG A 2 -12.37 13.73 -63.48
N ARG A 3 -11.26 13.68 -62.75
CA ARG A 3 -10.43 12.51 -62.42
C ARG A 3 -9.10 12.98 -61.80
N PHE A 4 -9.16 13.73 -60.69
CA PHE A 4 -7.94 14.09 -59.94
C PHE A 4 -8.13 14.27 -58.42
N SER A 5 -9.22 13.72 -57.84
CA SER A 5 -9.57 14.01 -56.43
C SER A 5 -9.74 12.77 -55.54
N ILE A 6 -9.43 11.56 -56.01
CA ILE A 6 -9.66 10.34 -55.22
C ILE A 6 -8.37 9.72 -54.66
N VAL A 7 -7.18 10.09 -55.16
CA VAL A 7 -5.91 9.50 -54.69
C VAL A 7 -5.33 10.21 -53.45
N ILE A 8 -5.76 11.44 -53.14
CA ILE A 8 -5.26 12.18 -51.97
C ILE A 8 -6.04 11.85 -50.67
N ILE A 9 -7.25 11.28 -50.78
CA ILE A 9 -8.08 10.97 -49.60
C ILE A 9 -7.71 9.61 -48.97
N VAL A 10 -7.08 8.70 -49.71
CA VAL A 10 -6.66 7.38 -49.18
C VAL A 10 -5.32 7.45 -48.44
N ALA A 11 -4.48 8.46 -48.72
CA ALA A 11 -3.21 8.65 -47.99
C ALA A 11 -3.36 9.29 -46.60
N PHE A 12 -4.51 9.90 -46.29
CA PHE A 12 -4.77 10.55 -44.99
C PHE A 12 -5.43 9.63 -43.94
N ILE A 13 -5.81 8.40 -44.31
CA ILE A 13 -6.50 7.44 -43.41
C ILE A 13 -5.55 6.30 -42.95
N ALA A 14 -4.27 6.33 -43.35
CA ALA A 14 -3.25 5.37 -42.89
C ALA A 14 -2.42 5.89 -41.69
N LEU A 15 -2.90 6.90 -40.97
CA LEU A 15 -2.41 7.29 -39.66
C LEU A 15 -3.42 6.80 -38.62
N MET A 16 -2.91 6.13 -37.58
CA MET A 16 -3.60 5.51 -36.43
C MET A 16 -3.95 4.03 -36.69
N SER A 17 -3.26 3.05 -36.10
CA SER A 17 -2.87 2.94 -34.69
C SER A 17 -1.48 2.33 -34.52
N VAL A 18 -0.42 3.14 -34.65
CA VAL A 18 0.78 2.83 -33.86
C VAL A 18 0.36 3.13 -32.42
N ALA A 19 0.32 2.12 -31.55
CA ALA A 19 0.06 2.36 -30.13
C ALA A 19 1.01 3.47 -29.68
N GLN A 20 0.45 4.60 -29.21
CA GLN A 20 1.25 5.73 -28.78
C GLN A 20 2.24 5.25 -27.73
N GLU A 21 3.53 5.37 -28.03
CA GLU A 21 4.58 4.93 -27.12
C GLU A 21 4.50 5.79 -25.85
N VAL A 22 4.38 5.13 -24.69
CA VAL A 22 4.26 5.80 -23.40
C VAL A 22 5.61 6.45 -23.08
N ARG A 23 5.65 7.78 -23.03
CA ARG A 23 6.89 8.52 -22.79
C ARG A 23 7.26 8.42 -21.31
N PRO A 24 8.56 8.28 -20.99
CA PRO A 24 9.00 8.23 -19.61
C PRO A 24 8.89 9.59 -18.93
N THR A 25 8.66 9.57 -17.62
CA THR A 25 8.67 10.75 -16.75
C THR A 25 9.81 10.68 -15.75
N LYS A 26 10.25 11.85 -15.28
CA LYS A 26 11.31 11.94 -14.27
C LYS A 26 10.84 11.42 -12.92
N ASN A 27 9.59 11.66 -12.55
CA ASN A 27 9.05 11.19 -11.28
C ASN A 27 7.84 10.28 -11.50
N LEU A 28 7.70 9.27 -10.66
CA LEU A 28 6.57 8.35 -10.66
C LEU A 28 5.94 8.34 -9.26
N ILE A 29 4.66 8.67 -9.19
CA ILE A 29 3.84 8.56 -7.98
C ILE A 29 2.80 7.48 -8.21
N VAL A 30 2.73 6.50 -7.32
CA VAL A 30 1.67 5.47 -7.28
C VAL A 30 0.86 5.68 -6.00
N MET A 31 -0.45 5.80 -6.12
CA MET A 31 -1.34 6.05 -4.98
C MET A 31 -2.40 4.96 -4.87
N ILE A 32 -2.47 4.33 -3.69
CA ILE A 32 -3.28 3.14 -3.45
C ILE A 32 -4.25 3.39 -2.29
N PRO A 33 -5.56 3.55 -2.54
CA PRO A 33 -6.57 3.46 -1.49
C PRO A 33 -6.94 1.98 -1.32
N ASP A 34 -6.28 1.30 -0.39
CA ASP A 34 -6.41 -0.14 -0.12
C ASP A 34 -7.90 -0.54 0.02
N GLY A 35 -8.32 -1.64 -0.61
CA GLY A 35 -9.66 -2.21 -0.46
C GLY A 35 -10.82 -1.36 -0.99
N THR A 36 -10.59 -0.46 -1.95
CA THR A 36 -11.60 0.52 -2.39
C THR A 36 -12.42 0.07 -3.60
N SER A 37 -13.69 -0.29 -3.39
CA SER A 37 -14.67 -0.50 -4.48
C SER A 37 -15.13 0.82 -5.13
N ILE A 38 -15.54 0.79 -6.40
CA ILE A 38 -16.02 1.97 -7.16
C ILE A 38 -17.20 2.69 -6.48
N SER A 39 -18.04 1.95 -5.76
CA SER A 39 -19.17 2.49 -4.98
C SER A 39 -18.73 3.44 -3.86
N VAL A 40 -17.53 3.26 -3.29
CA VAL A 40 -16.95 4.15 -2.28
C VAL A 40 -16.73 5.55 -2.84
N LEU A 41 -16.21 5.66 -4.08
CA LEU A 41 -16.04 6.96 -4.76
C LEU A 41 -17.38 7.68 -4.91
N SER A 42 -18.43 6.92 -5.24
CA SER A 42 -19.77 7.48 -5.39
C SER A 42 -20.31 7.98 -4.06
N ALA A 43 -20.11 7.23 -2.97
CA ALA A 43 -20.56 7.63 -1.63
C ALA A 43 -19.78 8.85 -1.12
N ALA A 44 -18.47 8.90 -1.36
CA ALA A 44 -17.64 10.06 -1.04
C ALA A 44 -18.10 11.32 -1.76
N ARG A 45 -18.36 11.26 -3.07
CA ARG A 45 -18.91 12.39 -3.84
C ARG A 45 -20.22 12.89 -3.27
N TRP A 46 -21.17 11.98 -3.03
CA TRP A 46 -22.49 12.37 -2.52
C TRP A 46 -22.43 12.90 -1.09
N LEU A 47 -21.52 12.41 -0.26
CA LEU A 47 -21.29 12.99 1.07
C LEU A 47 -20.73 14.41 0.98
N LYS A 48 -19.78 14.69 0.08
CA LYS A 48 -19.31 16.08 -0.17
C LYS A 48 -20.44 16.99 -0.63
N VAL A 49 -21.30 16.51 -1.54
CA VAL A 49 -22.50 17.25 -1.99
C VAL A 49 -23.42 17.55 -0.82
N TYR A 50 -23.73 16.55 0.01
CA TYR A 50 -24.58 16.72 1.19
C TYR A 50 -24.00 17.74 2.18
N ARG A 51 -22.68 17.72 2.41
CA ARG A 51 -21.98 18.64 3.30
C ARG A 51 -21.70 20.02 2.68
N ASN A 52 -22.08 20.25 1.43
CA ASN A 52 -21.77 21.46 0.67
C ASN A 52 -20.25 21.73 0.53
N GLU A 53 -19.46 20.66 0.43
CA GLU A 53 -17.99 20.67 0.28
C GLU A 53 -17.55 20.56 -1.20
N GLY A 54 -18.50 20.71 -2.12
CA GLY A 54 -18.29 20.57 -3.56
C GLY A 54 -18.88 19.27 -4.14
N THR A 55 -18.72 19.10 -5.45
CA THR A 55 -19.38 18.02 -6.22
C THR A 55 -18.41 17.02 -6.83
N LYS A 56 -17.10 17.23 -6.65
CA LYS A 56 -16.04 16.44 -7.28
C LYS A 56 -14.97 16.04 -6.27
N LEU A 57 -14.37 14.89 -6.53
CA LEU A 57 -13.14 14.42 -5.90
C LEU A 57 -11.93 14.93 -6.69
N HIS A 58 -10.78 15.01 -6.03
CA HIS A 58 -9.50 15.34 -6.68
C HIS A 58 -9.11 14.31 -7.75
N VAL A 59 -9.47 13.04 -7.54
CA VAL A 59 -9.23 11.95 -8.51
C VAL A 59 -10.10 12.03 -9.77
N ASP A 60 -11.28 12.65 -9.71
CA ASP A 60 -12.30 12.59 -10.77
C ASP A 60 -11.80 12.96 -12.18
N PRO A 61 -11.02 14.05 -12.37
CA PRO A 61 -10.55 14.44 -13.71
C PRO A 61 -9.59 13.43 -14.35
N TYR A 62 -9.03 12.50 -13.58
CA TYR A 62 -7.99 11.58 -14.02
C TYR A 62 -8.47 10.14 -14.17
N ILE A 63 -9.73 9.84 -13.80
CA ILE A 63 -10.33 8.52 -14.02
C ILE A 63 -10.25 8.19 -15.51
N SER A 64 -9.58 7.09 -15.83
CA SER A 64 -9.26 6.67 -17.19
C SER A 64 -9.74 5.26 -17.52
N GLY A 65 -10.21 4.50 -16.53
CA GLY A 65 -10.71 3.15 -16.73
C GLY A 65 -10.88 2.37 -15.43
N THR A 66 -10.66 1.05 -15.51
CA THR A 66 -10.71 0.13 -14.38
C THR A 66 -9.56 -0.86 -14.43
N VAL A 67 -9.23 -1.47 -13.29
CA VAL A 67 -8.21 -2.52 -13.17
C VAL A 67 -8.88 -3.82 -12.72
N THR A 68 -8.58 -4.90 -13.43
CA THR A 68 -8.85 -6.27 -12.98
C THR A 68 -7.68 -6.71 -12.11
N THR A 69 -7.90 -6.81 -10.80
CA THR A 69 -6.89 -7.25 -9.84
C THR A 69 -7.11 -8.71 -9.48
N PHE A 70 -6.05 -9.51 -9.51
CA PHE A 70 -6.13 -10.95 -9.30
C PHE A 70 -4.76 -11.50 -8.85
N SER A 71 -4.78 -12.63 -8.18
CA SER A 71 -3.59 -13.40 -7.80
C SER A 71 -3.23 -14.41 -8.89
N SER A 72 -2.02 -14.96 -8.86
CA SER A 72 -1.58 -16.02 -9.78
C SER A 72 -2.54 -17.21 -9.86
N ASN A 73 -3.22 -17.57 -8.77
CA ASN A 73 -4.08 -18.74 -8.66
C ASN A 73 -5.49 -18.44 -8.10
N ALA A 74 -5.90 -17.17 -8.01
CA ALA A 74 -7.21 -16.78 -7.48
C ALA A 74 -7.73 -15.47 -8.09
N PRO A 75 -9.04 -15.37 -8.41
CA PRO A 75 -9.63 -14.19 -9.05
C PRO A 75 -9.95 -13.05 -8.08
N ILE A 76 -10.00 -13.29 -6.77
CA ILE A 76 -10.18 -12.24 -5.76
C ILE A 76 -8.80 -11.73 -5.36
N GLY A 77 -8.60 -10.41 -5.47
CA GLY A 77 -7.36 -9.74 -5.08
C GLY A 77 -7.14 -9.74 -3.56
N ASP A 78 -5.88 -9.63 -3.18
CA ASP A 78 -5.38 -9.41 -1.82
C ASP A 78 -4.24 -8.39 -1.92
N SER A 79 -4.05 -7.52 -0.92
CA SER A 79 -3.10 -6.40 -0.99
C SER A 79 -1.71 -6.85 -1.41
N ALA A 80 -1.19 -7.89 -0.74
CA ALA A 80 0.15 -8.43 -0.97
C ALA A 80 0.39 -8.90 -2.42
N PRO A 81 -0.35 -9.89 -2.96
CA PRO A 81 -0.10 -10.36 -4.32
C PRO A 81 -0.42 -9.31 -5.39
N THR A 82 -1.41 -8.44 -5.18
CA THR A 82 -1.84 -7.48 -6.21
C THR A 82 -0.88 -6.31 -6.32
N THR A 83 -0.47 -5.70 -5.21
CA THR A 83 0.54 -4.63 -5.21
C THR A 83 1.90 -5.17 -5.59
N SER A 84 2.27 -6.37 -5.14
CA SER A 84 3.47 -7.05 -5.64
C SER A 84 3.44 -7.23 -7.16
N THR A 85 2.29 -7.52 -7.77
CA THR A 85 2.17 -7.59 -9.23
C THR A 85 2.39 -6.23 -9.87
N PHE A 86 1.85 -5.14 -9.31
CA PHE A 86 2.09 -3.79 -9.81
C PHE A 86 3.59 -3.47 -9.84
N MET A 87 4.32 -3.90 -8.81
CA MET A 87 5.74 -3.61 -8.63
C MET A 87 6.68 -4.54 -9.41
N THR A 88 6.31 -5.81 -9.63
CA THR A 88 7.21 -6.84 -10.17
C THR A 88 6.79 -7.37 -11.55
N GLY A 89 5.52 -7.18 -11.93
CA GLY A 89 4.94 -7.68 -13.18
C GLY A 89 4.53 -9.14 -13.15
N ILE A 90 4.80 -9.85 -12.06
CA ILE A 90 4.47 -11.27 -11.88
C ILE A 90 3.28 -11.38 -10.92
N PRO A 91 2.13 -11.91 -11.36
CA PRO A 91 1.05 -12.30 -10.45
C PRO A 91 1.56 -13.26 -9.39
N GLN A 92 1.24 -13.02 -8.12
CA GLN A 92 1.74 -13.81 -6.98
C GLN A 92 0.60 -14.52 -6.25
N GLN A 93 0.91 -15.39 -5.30
CA GLN A 93 -0.10 -16.05 -4.46
C GLN A 93 -0.38 -15.19 -3.21
N ALA A 94 -1.52 -15.45 -2.56
CA ALA A 94 -1.89 -14.77 -1.32
C ALA A 94 -0.75 -14.76 -0.30
N ALA A 95 -0.60 -13.64 0.42
CA ALA A 95 0.48 -13.36 1.36
C ALA A 95 1.92 -13.22 0.79
N ASN A 96 2.17 -13.48 -0.48
CA ASN A 96 3.49 -13.22 -1.07
C ASN A 96 3.75 -11.72 -1.19
N VAL A 97 4.96 -11.33 -0.77
CA VAL A 97 5.51 -9.97 -0.86
C VAL A 97 6.68 -10.02 -1.83
N SER A 98 6.49 -9.51 -3.04
CA SER A 98 7.50 -9.35 -4.10
C SER A 98 8.42 -10.56 -4.30
N ILE A 99 7.83 -11.76 -4.38
CA ILE A 99 8.51 -13.02 -4.68
C ILE A 99 7.79 -13.80 -5.79
N TYR A 100 8.53 -14.63 -6.51
CA TYR A 100 7.94 -15.50 -7.51
C TYR A 100 7.06 -16.58 -6.83
N PRO A 101 5.81 -16.79 -7.27
CA PRO A 101 4.90 -17.74 -6.65
C PRO A 101 5.34 -19.19 -6.85
N GLU A 102 4.86 -20.07 -5.97
CA GLU A 102 4.89 -21.51 -6.23
C GLU A 102 3.89 -21.85 -7.35
N ALA A 103 4.14 -22.91 -8.12
CA ALA A 103 3.18 -23.36 -9.13
C ALA A 103 2.00 -24.08 -8.48
N ASP A 104 0.78 -23.74 -8.87
CA ASP A 104 -0.44 -24.45 -8.50
C ASP A 104 -1.21 -24.84 -9.78
N PRO A 105 -0.77 -25.89 -10.51
CA PRO A 105 -1.28 -26.19 -11.86
C PRO A 105 -2.79 -26.45 -11.94
N LYS A 106 -3.46 -26.65 -10.80
CA LYS A 106 -4.90 -26.84 -10.73
C LYS A 106 -5.67 -25.52 -10.74
N ASN A 107 -5.08 -24.45 -10.19
CA ASN A 107 -5.75 -23.17 -9.97
C ASN A 107 -5.04 -21.99 -10.66
N ASP A 108 -3.83 -22.18 -11.16
CA ASP A 108 -3.03 -21.16 -11.85
C ASP A 108 -3.83 -20.50 -12.99
N LEU A 109 -4.04 -19.20 -12.84
CA LEU A 109 -4.68 -18.31 -13.82
C LEU A 109 -3.67 -17.78 -14.84
N VAL A 110 -2.38 -17.91 -14.56
CA VAL A 110 -1.25 -17.54 -15.43
C VAL A 110 -0.18 -18.62 -15.40
N LYS A 111 0.68 -18.66 -16.41
CA LYS A 111 1.78 -19.63 -16.44
C LYS A 111 2.81 -19.31 -15.36
N ILE A 112 3.04 -20.25 -14.44
CA ILE A 112 4.07 -20.18 -13.41
C ILE A 112 5.26 -21.08 -13.77
N ASP A 113 6.47 -20.62 -13.45
CA ASP A 113 7.72 -21.38 -13.58
C ASP A 113 8.09 -21.99 -12.22
N PRO A 114 7.97 -23.32 -12.04
CA PRO A 114 8.26 -23.94 -10.74
C PRO A 114 9.73 -23.79 -10.32
N ASP A 115 10.67 -23.59 -11.24
CA ASP A 115 12.11 -23.49 -10.90
C ASP A 115 12.47 -22.15 -10.24
N SER A 116 11.61 -21.15 -10.42
CA SER A 116 11.72 -19.81 -9.82
C SER A 116 10.99 -19.69 -8.49
N ALA A 117 10.29 -20.73 -8.00
CA ALA A 117 9.49 -20.65 -6.78
C ALA A 117 10.26 -20.03 -5.59
N TYR A 118 9.63 -19.02 -4.97
CA TYR A 118 10.17 -18.23 -3.87
C TYR A 118 11.38 -17.35 -4.18
N GLN A 119 11.77 -17.18 -5.45
CA GLN A 119 12.81 -16.22 -5.81
C GLN A 119 12.31 -14.79 -5.55
N PRO A 120 13.05 -13.96 -4.79
CA PRO A 120 12.76 -12.53 -4.67
C PRO A 120 12.78 -11.84 -6.03
N LEU A 121 11.85 -10.92 -6.26
CA LEU A 121 11.70 -10.18 -7.51
C LEU A 121 12.01 -8.71 -7.27
N VAL A 122 12.85 -8.12 -8.12
CA VAL A 122 13.14 -6.68 -8.03
C VAL A 122 11.88 -5.89 -8.32
N THR A 123 11.61 -4.89 -7.48
CA THR A 123 10.46 -3.98 -7.65
C THR A 123 10.80 -2.81 -8.58
N ILE A 124 9.79 -2.14 -9.14
CA ILE A 124 10.01 -0.90 -9.91
C ILE A 124 10.72 0.17 -9.07
N LEU A 125 10.38 0.30 -7.78
CA LEU A 125 11.05 1.20 -6.84
C LEU A 125 12.56 0.91 -6.80
N GLU A 126 12.91 -0.35 -6.58
CA GLU A 126 14.29 -0.82 -6.48
C GLU A 126 15.05 -0.66 -7.79
N ALA A 127 14.43 -1.02 -8.92
CA ALA A 127 15.01 -0.85 -10.24
C ALA A 127 15.30 0.63 -10.55
N MET A 128 14.39 1.54 -10.19
CA MET A 128 14.58 2.99 -10.33
C MET A 128 15.71 3.52 -9.45
N GLN A 129 15.87 3.00 -8.23
CA GLN A 129 17.02 3.33 -7.37
C GLN A 129 18.34 2.81 -7.99
N MET A 130 18.40 1.55 -8.37
CA MET A 130 19.62 0.88 -8.86
C MET A 130 20.09 1.38 -10.22
N GLU A 131 19.18 1.53 -11.19
CA GLU A 131 19.55 1.90 -12.57
C GLU A 131 19.71 3.41 -12.74
N GLN A 132 18.87 4.19 -12.05
CA GLN A 132 18.70 5.62 -12.35
C GLN A 132 19.08 6.53 -11.16
N ASN A 133 19.49 5.97 -10.02
CA ASN A 133 19.83 6.72 -8.80
C ASN A 133 18.72 7.67 -8.34
N LYS A 134 17.46 7.27 -8.53
CA LYS A 134 16.29 8.03 -8.08
C LYS A 134 16.11 7.89 -6.56
N ALA A 135 15.51 8.91 -5.95
CA ALA A 135 15.05 8.79 -4.57
C ALA A 135 13.81 7.89 -4.50
N ALA A 136 13.60 7.22 -3.38
CA ALA A 136 12.44 6.38 -3.14
C ALA A 136 11.75 6.77 -1.84
N GLY A 137 10.42 6.84 -1.86
CA GLY A 137 9.62 7.15 -0.69
C GLY A 137 8.37 6.32 -0.58
N LEU A 138 7.97 6.03 0.66
CA LEU A 138 6.72 5.35 1.01
C LEU A 138 5.99 6.18 2.07
N VAL A 139 4.69 6.39 1.89
CA VAL A 139 3.82 7.10 2.83
C VAL A 139 2.56 6.28 3.03
N VAL A 140 2.27 5.88 4.27
CA VAL A 140 1.15 4.99 4.60
C VAL A 140 0.45 5.41 5.90
N THR A 141 -0.73 4.87 6.16
CA THR A 141 -1.46 5.09 7.43
C THR A 141 -1.46 3.86 8.35
N CYS A 142 -1.06 2.70 7.84
CA CYS A 142 -0.76 1.49 8.62
C CYS A 142 0.67 1.49 9.19
N GLU A 143 1.08 0.38 9.81
CA GLU A 143 2.48 0.15 10.12
C GLU A 143 3.33 -0.02 8.84
N PHE A 144 4.57 0.48 8.86
CA PHE A 144 5.43 0.43 7.68
C PHE A 144 5.70 -0.98 7.10
N PRO A 145 5.79 -2.09 7.87
CA PRO A 145 6.01 -3.41 7.28
C PRO A 145 4.73 -4.09 6.78
N HIS A 146 3.58 -3.41 6.77
CA HIS A 146 2.34 -3.92 6.16
C HIS A 146 2.55 -4.23 4.66
N ALA A 147 1.64 -4.99 4.06
CA ALA A 147 1.86 -5.57 2.73
C ALA A 147 2.16 -4.55 1.63
N THR A 148 1.27 -3.58 1.39
CA THR A 148 1.41 -2.62 0.28
C THR A 148 2.75 -1.86 0.28
N PRO A 149 3.23 -1.29 1.40
CA PRO A 149 4.58 -0.70 1.44
C PRO A 149 5.70 -1.76 1.37
N ALA A 150 5.51 -2.94 1.96
CA ALA A 150 6.48 -4.03 1.87
C ALA A 150 6.65 -4.54 0.43
N ASP A 151 5.59 -4.63 -0.36
CA ASP A 151 5.62 -5.07 -1.76
C ASP A 151 6.46 -4.13 -2.64
N CYS A 152 6.69 -2.89 -2.19
CA CYS A 152 7.56 -1.95 -2.87
C CYS A 152 9.04 -2.13 -2.49
N ALA A 153 9.38 -2.67 -1.32
CA ALA A 153 10.72 -2.55 -0.72
C ALA A 153 11.21 -3.76 0.10
N ALA A 154 10.53 -4.90 0.05
CA ALA A 154 10.89 -6.13 0.76
C ALA A 154 10.43 -7.37 -0.02
N HIS A 155 10.93 -8.54 0.38
CA HIS A 155 10.64 -9.82 -0.28
C HIS A 155 10.46 -10.95 0.73
N TYR A 156 9.29 -11.58 0.76
CA TYR A 156 9.04 -12.78 1.56
C TYR A 156 7.74 -13.49 1.14
N TYR A 157 7.59 -14.77 1.48
CA TYR A 157 6.37 -15.54 1.14
C TYR A 157 5.21 -15.38 2.13
N ALA A 158 5.42 -14.62 3.20
CA ALA A 158 4.43 -14.44 4.24
C ALA A 158 4.42 -12.98 4.73
N ARG A 159 3.41 -12.21 4.29
CA ARG A 159 3.19 -10.81 4.69
C ARG A 159 3.14 -10.61 6.21
N SER A 160 2.77 -11.63 6.97
CA SER A 160 2.73 -11.59 8.44
C SER A 160 4.10 -11.68 9.12
N ASN A 161 5.17 -11.98 8.37
CA ASN A 161 6.52 -12.11 8.95
C ASN A 161 7.25 -10.75 8.97
N TYR A 162 6.82 -9.85 9.85
CA TYR A 162 7.44 -8.53 10.01
C TYR A 162 8.91 -8.61 10.46
N ALA A 163 9.33 -9.68 11.13
CA ALA A 163 10.74 -9.90 11.49
C ALA A 163 11.64 -10.09 10.25
N ALA A 164 11.09 -10.64 9.16
CA ALA A 164 11.77 -10.74 7.88
C ALA A 164 11.60 -9.47 7.04
N ILE A 165 10.43 -8.81 7.08
CA ILE A 165 10.08 -7.68 6.19
C ILE A 165 10.67 -6.36 6.67
N ALA A 166 10.47 -6.01 7.95
CA ALA A 166 10.82 -4.69 8.48
C ALA A 166 12.31 -4.33 8.30
N PRO A 167 13.28 -5.24 8.57
CA PRO A 167 14.68 -4.95 8.30
C PRO A 167 14.95 -4.66 6.82
N GLN A 168 14.36 -5.42 5.88
CA GLN A 168 14.59 -5.22 4.45
C GLN A 168 14.26 -3.78 4.04
N MET A 169 13.11 -3.28 4.47
CA MET A 169 12.67 -1.91 4.13
C MET A 169 13.63 -0.85 4.69
N ALA A 170 14.10 -0.99 5.93
CA ALA A 170 15.08 -0.08 6.51
C ALA A 170 16.43 -0.14 5.79
N PHE A 171 16.85 -1.35 5.38
CA PHE A 171 18.10 -1.58 4.67
C PHE A 171 18.01 -1.30 3.15
N ASN A 172 16.81 -1.04 2.60
CA ASN A 172 16.57 -0.64 1.21
C ASN A 172 16.85 0.85 0.95
N ASN A 173 17.38 1.57 1.95
CA ASN A 173 17.90 2.94 1.82
C ASN A 173 16.88 3.95 1.27
N LEU A 174 15.61 3.83 1.67
CA LEU A 174 14.56 4.79 1.35
C LEU A 174 14.94 6.21 1.76
N SER A 175 14.60 7.19 0.93
CA SER A 175 14.71 8.62 1.26
C SER A 175 13.57 9.09 2.15
N VAL A 176 12.38 8.51 2.02
CA VAL A 176 11.21 8.84 2.83
C VAL A 176 10.51 7.55 3.27
N MET A 177 10.20 7.45 4.56
CA MET A 177 9.20 6.52 5.08
C MET A 177 8.36 7.22 6.14
N PHE A 178 7.08 7.41 5.85
CA PHE A 178 6.12 8.01 6.79
C PHE A 178 4.95 7.06 7.06
N GLY A 179 4.59 6.87 8.34
CA GLY A 179 3.45 6.04 8.73
C GLY A 179 3.47 5.64 10.20
N GLY A 180 2.99 4.44 10.52
CA GLY A 180 3.07 3.83 11.83
C GLY A 180 4.20 2.80 11.96
N GLY A 181 4.33 2.16 13.12
CA GLY A 181 5.18 0.97 13.29
C GLY A 181 6.46 1.18 14.10
N ASN A 182 6.52 2.12 15.05
CA ASN A 182 7.70 2.32 15.90
C ASN A 182 8.16 1.03 16.61
N GLU A 183 7.23 0.13 16.96
CA GLU A 183 7.55 -1.12 17.66
C GLU A 183 8.40 -2.09 16.83
N PHE A 184 8.33 -1.98 15.49
CA PHE A 184 9.05 -2.84 14.58
C PHE A 184 10.48 -2.35 14.31
N VAL A 185 10.86 -1.14 14.75
CA VAL A 185 12.19 -0.58 14.51
C VAL A 185 13.21 -1.07 15.55
N SER A 186 13.94 -2.11 15.16
CA SER A 186 15.07 -2.69 15.89
C SER A 186 16.29 -1.76 16.01
N ASP A 187 17.17 -2.05 16.95
CA ASP A 187 18.41 -1.28 17.14
C ASP A 187 19.37 -1.38 15.95
N ALA A 188 19.36 -2.51 15.23
CA ALA A 188 20.14 -2.65 14.00
C ALA A 188 19.67 -1.67 12.91
N MET A 189 18.36 -1.46 12.78
CA MET A 189 17.80 -0.46 11.87
C MET A 189 18.15 0.97 12.31
N LYS A 190 18.04 1.28 13.61
CA LYS A 190 18.47 2.60 14.14
C LYS A 190 19.94 2.86 13.87
N GLN A 191 20.79 1.85 14.01
CA GLN A 191 22.21 1.97 13.69
C GLN A 191 22.44 2.16 12.19
N HIS A 192 21.68 1.47 11.35
CA HIS A 192 21.71 1.68 9.90
C HIS A 192 21.29 3.10 9.50
N PHE A 193 20.24 3.63 10.12
CA PHE A 193 19.81 5.02 9.90
C PHE A 193 20.92 6.01 10.25
N LYS A 194 21.60 5.84 11.38
CA LYS A 194 22.78 6.65 11.75
C LYS A 194 23.90 6.54 10.72
N ASN A 195 24.22 5.32 10.28
CA ASN A 195 25.28 5.07 9.30
C ASN A 195 24.99 5.67 7.92
N THR A 196 23.71 5.77 7.56
CA THR A 196 23.26 6.28 6.25
C THR A 196 22.82 7.74 6.27
N GLY A 197 22.88 8.41 7.43
CA GLY A 197 22.43 9.80 7.61
C GLY A 197 20.91 9.96 7.52
N THR A 198 20.15 8.88 7.73
CA THR A 198 18.68 8.91 7.74
C THR A 198 18.20 9.42 9.09
N ALA A 199 17.47 10.53 9.10
CA ALA A 199 16.84 11.04 10.31
C ALA A 199 15.70 10.11 10.73
N TYR A 200 15.68 9.69 11.99
CA TYR A 200 14.60 8.90 12.56
C TYR A 200 13.80 9.74 13.54
N ILE A 201 12.54 10.00 13.22
CA ILE A 201 11.61 10.86 13.97
C ILE A 201 10.48 9.98 14.51
N GLN A 202 10.16 10.11 15.80
CA GLN A 202 9.18 9.26 16.46
C GLN A 202 8.13 10.14 17.14
N ASN A 203 6.86 9.97 16.77
CA ASN A 203 5.70 10.62 17.38
C ASN A 203 5.83 12.15 17.47
N ASP A 204 6.49 12.76 16.48
CA ASP A 204 6.73 14.20 16.44
C ASP A 204 6.41 14.73 15.03
N LYS A 205 5.12 15.08 14.86
CA LYS A 205 4.60 15.71 13.65
C LYS A 205 5.38 16.99 13.29
N ASN A 206 5.67 17.83 14.28
CA ASN A 206 6.32 19.12 14.05
C ASN A 206 7.77 18.96 13.59
N ALA A 207 8.51 18.00 14.14
CA ALA A 207 9.84 17.67 13.65
C ALA A 207 9.81 17.16 12.20
N MET A 208 8.82 16.34 11.84
CA MET A 208 8.65 15.88 10.45
C MET A 208 8.34 17.04 9.51
N LEU A 209 7.38 17.91 9.85
CA LEU A 209 7.00 19.06 9.02
C LEU A 209 8.14 20.07 8.84
N ASN A 210 8.99 20.27 9.86
CA ASN A 210 10.14 21.17 9.79
C ASN A 210 11.41 20.52 9.22
N TYR A 211 11.39 19.23 8.89
CA TYR A 211 12.56 18.53 8.38
C TYR A 211 13.00 19.08 7.02
N SER A 212 14.30 19.31 6.86
CA SER A 212 14.89 19.94 5.66
C SER A 212 16.05 19.15 5.04
N GLY A 213 16.37 17.96 5.55
CA GLY A 213 17.40 17.08 4.98
C GLY A 213 16.91 16.24 3.79
N GLU A 214 17.66 15.19 3.44
CA GLU A 214 17.45 14.35 2.25
C GLU A 214 16.86 12.97 2.55
N LYS A 215 17.00 12.48 3.78
CA LYS A 215 16.57 11.14 4.19
C LYS A 215 15.90 11.15 5.55
N VAL A 216 14.61 10.82 5.59
CA VAL A 216 13.83 10.84 6.82
C VAL A 216 12.89 9.65 6.91
N TRP A 217 12.87 9.05 8.09
CA TRP A 217 11.98 8.00 8.50
C TRP A 217 11.19 8.51 9.71
N ALA A 218 9.91 8.85 9.54
CA ALA A 218 9.08 9.43 10.59
C ALA A 218 7.86 8.55 10.87
N LEU A 219 7.77 8.02 12.10
CA LEU A 219 6.70 7.12 12.51
C LEU A 219 5.88 7.70 13.67
N PHE A 220 4.55 7.65 13.59
CA PHE A 220 3.66 8.40 14.50
C PHE A 220 2.91 7.56 15.53
N LYS A 221 3.03 6.22 15.46
CA LYS A 221 2.50 5.26 16.44
C LYS A 221 3.36 4.01 16.53
N ASP A 222 3.19 3.24 17.59
CA ASP A 222 3.86 1.93 17.76
C ASP A 222 3.41 0.92 16.70
N GLN A 223 2.12 0.94 16.36
CA GLN A 223 1.52 0.20 15.24
C GLN A 223 1.01 1.17 14.17
N ALA A 224 -0.07 0.82 13.47
CA ALA A 224 -0.78 1.74 12.59
C ALA A 224 -1.13 3.08 13.27
N MET A 225 -1.24 4.13 12.46
CA MET A 225 -1.68 5.46 12.90
C MET A 225 -3.12 5.40 13.43
N SER A 226 -3.72 6.52 13.83
CA SER A 226 -5.16 6.61 14.06
C SER A 226 -5.93 6.66 12.73
N TYR A 227 -7.24 6.39 12.72
CA TYR A 227 -8.08 6.72 11.56
C TYR A 227 -8.16 8.24 11.44
N ASP A 228 -8.36 8.80 10.25
CA ASP A 228 -8.38 10.24 10.01
C ASP A 228 -9.51 10.93 10.80
N LEU A 229 -10.67 10.29 10.95
CA LEU A 229 -11.76 10.75 11.81
C LEU A 229 -11.42 10.72 13.31
N ASP A 230 -10.51 9.86 13.73
CA ASP A 230 -10.22 9.60 15.15
C ASP A 230 -8.92 10.26 15.64
N ARG A 231 -8.07 10.74 14.73
CA ARG A 231 -6.73 11.23 15.07
C ARG A 231 -6.78 12.57 15.80
N ASN A 232 -5.80 12.79 16.68
CA ASN A 232 -5.49 14.14 17.14
C ASN A 232 -4.61 14.84 16.08
N PRO A 233 -5.11 15.88 15.37
CA PRO A 233 -4.35 16.53 14.31
C PRO A 233 -3.11 17.28 14.80
N ASP A 234 -2.98 17.55 16.10
CA ASP A 234 -1.80 18.18 16.69
C ASP A 234 -0.66 17.16 16.92
N GLU A 235 -0.99 15.88 17.05
CA GLU A 235 -0.03 14.80 17.30
C GLU A 235 0.30 13.98 16.05
N GLU A 236 -0.71 13.71 15.22
CA GLU A 236 -0.59 12.85 14.03
C GLU A 236 -0.86 13.65 12.76
N PRO A 237 0.05 13.60 11.77
CA PRO A 237 -0.16 14.24 10.48
C PRO A 237 -1.26 13.53 9.68
N SER A 238 -1.96 14.26 8.83
CA SER A 238 -2.83 13.67 7.82
C SER A 238 -2.01 13.00 6.70
N LEU A 239 -2.63 12.11 5.93
CA LEU A 239 -2.02 11.53 4.75
C LEU A 239 -1.58 12.60 3.73
N ALA A 240 -2.37 13.68 3.62
CA ALA A 240 -2.03 14.82 2.76
C ALA A 240 -0.79 15.58 3.25
N GLU A 241 -0.67 15.84 4.55
CA GLU A 241 0.52 16.49 5.15
C GLU A 241 1.78 15.63 4.95
N MET A 242 1.68 14.31 5.17
CA MET A 242 2.78 13.37 4.92
C MET A 242 3.17 13.33 3.43
N THR A 243 2.19 13.33 2.54
CA THR A 243 2.41 13.32 1.08
C THR A 243 3.12 14.58 0.62
N GLU A 244 2.63 15.75 1.03
CA GLU A 244 3.25 17.04 0.71
C GLU A 244 4.70 17.08 1.21
N LYS A 245 4.94 16.63 2.44
CA LYS A 245 6.30 16.59 2.98
C LYS A 245 7.22 15.59 2.26
N ALA A 246 6.69 14.45 1.87
CA ALA A 246 7.45 13.45 1.12
C ALA A 246 7.90 14.03 -0.23
N LEU A 247 7.00 14.72 -0.94
CA LEU A 247 7.30 15.38 -2.20
C LEU A 247 8.38 16.46 -2.05
N GLU A 248 8.35 17.25 -0.97
CA GLU A 248 9.40 18.23 -0.68
C GLU A 248 10.78 17.60 -0.51
N VAL A 249 10.88 16.47 0.22
CA VAL A 249 12.15 15.78 0.47
C VAL A 249 12.64 15.09 -0.80
N LEU A 250 11.79 14.32 -1.47
CA LEU A 250 12.14 13.52 -2.64
C LEU A 250 12.53 14.38 -3.85
N ASN A 251 11.87 15.53 -4.05
CA ASN A 251 12.14 16.43 -5.17
C ASN A 251 13.54 17.08 -5.13
N LYS A 252 14.28 16.95 -4.02
CA LYS A 252 15.69 17.37 -3.93
C LYS A 252 16.61 16.51 -4.80
N ASN A 253 16.23 15.26 -5.08
CA ASN A 253 17.03 14.40 -5.94
C ASN A 253 16.89 14.82 -7.42
N LYS A 254 18.02 15.24 -8.01
CA LYS A 254 18.07 15.71 -9.42
C LYS A 254 17.73 14.62 -10.44
N ASN A 255 17.87 13.35 -10.10
CA ASN A 255 17.52 12.22 -10.97
C ASN A 255 16.01 11.92 -10.93
N GLY A 256 15.27 12.51 -10.00
CA GLY A 256 13.85 12.26 -9.78
C GLY A 256 13.59 11.23 -8.69
N PHE A 257 12.33 10.80 -8.59
CA PHE A 257 11.92 9.90 -7.51
C PHE A 257 10.81 8.92 -7.91
N PHE A 258 10.72 7.86 -7.10
CA PHE A 258 9.53 7.04 -6.95
C PHE A 258 8.86 7.35 -5.60
N LEU A 259 7.55 7.47 -5.58
CA LEU A 259 6.76 7.63 -4.35
C LEU A 259 5.54 6.70 -4.41
N MET A 260 5.33 5.91 -3.36
CA MET A 260 4.05 5.24 -3.10
C MET A 260 3.33 5.91 -1.93
N VAL A 261 2.04 6.22 -2.11
CA VAL A 261 1.17 6.77 -1.07
C VAL A 261 -0.04 5.85 -0.87
N GLU A 262 -0.28 5.41 0.36
CA GLU A 262 -1.35 4.48 0.69
C GLU A 262 -2.38 5.07 1.66
N GLY A 263 -3.64 5.05 1.25
CA GLY A 263 -4.79 5.17 2.13
C GLY A 263 -5.15 3.81 2.73
N SER A 264 -4.28 3.29 3.61
CA SER A 264 -4.29 1.89 4.07
C SER A 264 -5.58 1.44 4.78
N LYS A 265 -6.36 2.38 5.32
CA LYS A 265 -7.45 2.07 6.25
C LYS A 265 -8.85 2.17 5.67
N VAL A 266 -8.96 2.49 4.37
CA VAL A 266 -10.23 2.31 3.66
C VAL A 266 -10.62 0.83 3.72
N ASP A 267 -9.66 -0.06 3.46
CA ASP A 267 -9.76 -1.51 3.60
C ASP A 267 -10.17 -1.96 5.00
N TRP A 268 -9.47 -1.49 6.05
CA TRP A 268 -9.76 -1.91 7.43
C TRP A 268 -11.17 -1.48 7.87
N SER A 269 -11.59 -0.30 7.43
CA SER A 269 -12.95 0.18 7.65
C SER A 269 -13.97 -0.63 6.85
N ALA A 270 -13.61 -1.09 5.64
CA ALA A 270 -14.44 -1.94 4.80
C ALA A 270 -14.62 -3.33 5.42
N HIS A 271 -13.55 -3.95 5.94
CA HIS A 271 -13.64 -5.19 6.74
C HIS A 271 -14.57 -5.03 7.95
N ALA A 272 -14.54 -3.87 8.61
CA ALA A 272 -15.43 -3.56 9.73
C ALA A 272 -16.87 -3.21 9.31
N ASN A 273 -17.15 -3.08 8.01
CA ASN A 273 -18.39 -2.55 7.47
C ASN A 273 -18.77 -1.19 8.09
N ASP A 274 -17.77 -0.34 8.30
CA ASP A 274 -17.93 0.96 8.93
C ASP A 274 -18.05 2.07 7.87
N PRO A 275 -19.26 2.58 7.59
CA PRO A 275 -19.44 3.58 6.54
C PRO A 275 -18.72 4.90 6.85
N ALA A 276 -18.51 5.23 8.13
CA ALA A 276 -17.87 6.47 8.52
C ALA A 276 -16.38 6.37 8.24
N GLY A 277 -15.76 5.26 8.65
CA GLY A 277 -14.37 4.94 8.33
C GLY A 277 -14.14 4.84 6.82
N ILE A 278 -14.93 4.04 6.09
CA ILE A 278 -14.75 3.80 4.64
C ILE A 278 -14.73 5.13 3.86
N ILE A 279 -15.75 5.96 4.07
CA ILE A 279 -15.89 7.21 3.31
C ILE A 279 -14.89 8.26 3.81
N GLY A 280 -14.66 8.33 5.12
CA GLY A 280 -13.73 9.29 5.74
C GLY A 280 -12.28 9.04 5.32
N GLU A 281 -11.80 7.80 5.42
CA GLU A 281 -10.44 7.42 4.98
C GLU A 281 -10.25 7.66 3.49
N PHE A 282 -11.27 7.37 2.67
CA PHE A 282 -11.18 7.62 1.23
C PHE A 282 -11.13 9.12 0.91
N LEU A 283 -11.87 9.96 1.64
CA LEU A 283 -11.77 11.42 1.51
C LEU A 283 -10.38 11.92 1.94
N ALA A 284 -9.81 11.40 3.03
CA ALA A 284 -8.44 11.73 3.46
C ALA A 284 -7.39 11.34 2.40
N PHE A 285 -7.59 10.19 1.74
CA PHE A 285 -6.80 9.78 0.58
C PHE A 285 -6.97 10.72 -0.62
N ASP A 286 -8.20 11.14 -0.93
CA ASP A 286 -8.47 12.06 -2.04
C ASP A 286 -7.82 13.45 -1.83
N GLU A 287 -7.72 13.93 -0.59
CA GLU A 287 -6.95 15.15 -0.28
C GLU A 287 -5.45 14.95 -0.56
N ALA A 288 -4.88 13.78 -0.26
CA ALA A 288 -3.51 13.44 -0.63
C ALA A 288 -3.32 13.35 -2.15
N VAL A 289 -4.33 12.83 -2.88
CA VAL A 289 -4.35 12.86 -4.36
C VAL A 289 -4.27 14.29 -4.86
N GLY A 290 -5.02 15.22 -4.23
CA GLY A 290 -4.93 16.64 -4.51
C GLY A 290 -3.50 17.18 -4.47
N LYS A 291 -2.76 16.87 -3.39
CA LYS A 291 -1.35 17.27 -3.22
C LYS A 291 -0.42 16.70 -4.28
N ALA A 292 -0.54 15.40 -4.57
CA ALA A 292 0.27 14.74 -5.60
C ALA A 292 0.03 15.32 -7.00
N ILE A 293 -1.24 15.56 -7.35
CA ILE A 293 -1.64 16.13 -8.64
C ILE A 293 -1.19 17.58 -8.77
N GLU A 294 -1.33 18.40 -7.72
CA GLU A 294 -0.84 19.79 -7.72
C GLU A 294 0.66 19.83 -7.99
N PHE A 295 1.43 19.00 -7.26
CA PHE A 295 2.86 18.85 -7.49
C PHE A 295 3.16 18.43 -8.94
N ALA A 296 2.51 17.38 -9.43
CA ALA A 296 2.80 16.82 -10.74
C ALA A 296 2.50 17.78 -11.90
N LYS A 297 1.44 18.61 -11.76
CA LYS A 297 1.14 19.69 -12.70
C LYS A 297 2.17 20.80 -12.68
N LYS A 298 2.61 21.20 -11.49
CA LYS A 298 3.62 22.26 -11.33
C LYS A 298 5.00 21.82 -11.83
N ASP A 299 5.36 20.57 -11.60
CA ASP A 299 6.65 20.00 -12.01
C ASP A 299 6.71 19.69 -13.51
N GLY A 300 5.60 19.25 -14.12
CA GLY A 300 5.51 18.95 -15.56
C GLY A 300 6.31 17.71 -16.01
N ASN A 301 6.99 17.01 -15.09
CA ASN A 301 7.82 15.83 -15.37
C ASN A 301 7.44 14.63 -14.48
N THR A 302 6.22 14.62 -13.95
CA THR A 302 5.74 13.63 -12.98
C THR A 302 4.50 12.92 -13.49
N THR A 303 4.52 11.59 -13.51
CA THR A 303 3.32 10.75 -13.69
C THR A 303 2.72 10.39 -12.33
N VAL A 304 1.39 10.45 -12.23
CA VAL A 304 0.64 9.96 -11.06
C VAL A 304 -0.31 8.86 -11.52
N VAL A 305 -0.25 7.70 -10.87
CA VAL A 305 -1.13 6.55 -11.12
C VAL A 305 -1.87 6.24 -9.83
N ILE A 306 -3.19 6.16 -9.91
CA ILE A 306 -4.08 6.03 -8.75
C ILE A 306 -5.01 4.85 -8.99
N LEU A 307 -4.95 3.86 -8.12
CA LEU A 307 -5.78 2.67 -8.20
C LEU A 307 -5.82 1.94 -6.86
N PRO A 308 -6.92 1.26 -6.53
CA PRO A 308 -6.96 0.27 -5.46
C PRO A 308 -6.21 -1.00 -5.87
N ASP A 309 -5.86 -1.78 -4.87
CA ASP A 309 -5.29 -3.12 -4.97
C ASP A 309 -6.39 -4.20 -5.10
N HIS A 310 -7.55 -4.01 -4.47
CA HIS A 310 -8.76 -4.83 -4.65
C HIS A 310 -10.04 -4.11 -4.21
N GLY A 311 -11.19 -4.73 -4.46
CA GLY A 311 -12.47 -4.37 -3.83
C GLY A 311 -12.58 -4.96 -2.43
N ASN A 312 -13.40 -4.36 -1.57
CA ASN A 312 -13.69 -4.89 -0.24
C ASN A 312 -15.17 -4.72 0.10
N SER A 313 -15.69 -5.69 0.85
CA SER A 313 -17.01 -5.72 1.47
C SER A 313 -18.21 -5.80 0.52
N GLY A 314 -18.04 -5.50 -0.76
CA GLY A 314 -19.13 -5.32 -1.71
C GLY A 314 -20.01 -4.14 -1.30
N PHE A 315 -19.36 -3.04 -0.91
CA PHE A 315 -20.01 -1.81 -0.49
C PHE A 315 -20.98 -1.31 -1.56
N SER A 316 -22.18 -0.86 -1.16
CA SER A 316 -23.23 -0.41 -2.08
C SER A 316 -24.02 0.77 -1.51
N ILE A 317 -24.50 1.66 -2.39
CA ILE A 317 -25.46 2.70 -2.04
C ILE A 317 -26.85 2.20 -2.39
N GLY A 318 -27.61 1.82 -1.37
CA GLY A 318 -28.87 1.11 -1.48
C GLY A 318 -28.74 -0.32 -0.96
N ARG A 319 -29.64 -0.72 -0.05
CA ARG A 319 -29.68 -2.06 0.54
C ARG A 319 -31.09 -2.61 0.68
N ARG A 320 -31.21 -3.87 1.07
CA ARG A 320 -32.50 -4.46 1.46
C ARG A 320 -33.01 -3.81 2.75
N GLY A 321 -34.33 -3.66 2.86
CA GLY A 321 -35.00 -3.16 4.07
C GLY A 321 -35.14 -1.64 4.17
N LEU A 322 -34.85 -0.87 3.10
CA LEU A 322 -35.11 0.57 3.09
C LEU A 322 -36.62 0.86 3.03
N LYS A 323 -37.07 1.87 3.80
CA LYS A 323 -38.50 2.20 3.96
C LYS A 323 -39.12 2.86 2.71
N LYS A 324 -38.30 3.50 1.88
CA LYS A 324 -38.71 4.16 0.63
C LYS A 324 -38.22 3.34 -0.56
N SER A 325 -38.93 3.44 -1.68
CA SER A 325 -38.45 2.91 -2.96
C SER A 325 -37.12 3.58 -3.33
N TYR A 326 -36.17 2.82 -3.88
CA TYR A 326 -34.81 3.30 -4.18
C TYR A 326 -34.76 4.63 -4.93
N ALA A 327 -35.58 4.81 -5.98
CA ALA A 327 -35.62 6.04 -6.78
C ALA A 327 -36.23 7.27 -6.07
N ARG A 328 -36.74 7.13 -4.84
CA ARG A 328 -37.32 8.22 -4.03
C ARG A 328 -36.50 8.56 -2.78
N LEU A 329 -35.36 7.89 -2.57
CA LEU A 329 -34.45 8.23 -1.49
C LEU A 329 -33.77 9.57 -1.82
N THR A 330 -33.88 10.53 -0.91
CA THR A 330 -33.22 11.84 -1.03
C THR A 330 -31.77 11.77 -0.54
N LEU A 331 -30.99 12.82 -0.78
CA LEU A 331 -29.67 12.96 -0.16
C LEU A 331 -29.76 12.94 1.37
N GLU A 332 -30.77 13.60 1.94
CA GLU A 332 -31.05 13.56 3.38
C GLU A 332 -31.26 12.13 3.87
N ASP A 333 -32.11 11.35 3.18
CA ASP A 333 -32.41 9.96 3.55
C ASP A 333 -31.18 9.05 3.59
N LEU A 334 -30.18 9.34 2.76
CA LEU A 334 -28.98 8.52 2.59
C LEU A 334 -27.80 9.00 3.43
N PHE A 335 -27.64 10.32 3.60
CA PHE A 335 -26.40 10.93 4.09
C PHE A 335 -26.56 11.73 5.38
N GLU A 336 -27.77 12.03 5.86
CA GLU A 336 -27.97 12.73 7.14
C GLU A 336 -27.37 11.95 8.33
N GLY A 337 -27.61 10.64 8.38
CA GLY A 337 -27.12 9.80 9.47
C GLY A 337 -25.60 9.74 9.53
N ILE A 338 -24.96 9.53 8.38
CA ILE A 338 -23.50 9.42 8.30
C ILE A 338 -22.80 10.77 8.47
N SER A 339 -23.43 11.88 8.08
CA SER A 339 -22.83 13.21 8.19
C SER A 339 -22.59 13.63 9.65
N LYS A 340 -23.38 13.09 10.60
CA LYS A 340 -23.33 13.39 12.03
C LYS A 340 -22.32 12.54 12.81
N ILE A 341 -21.83 11.45 12.22
CA ILE A 341 -20.84 10.57 12.85
C ILE A 341 -19.47 11.24 12.82
N LYS A 342 -18.87 11.39 14.01
CA LYS A 342 -17.59 12.09 14.22
C LYS A 342 -16.42 11.16 14.51
N LEU A 343 -16.69 9.88 14.75
CA LEU A 343 -15.69 8.86 15.05
C LEU A 343 -16.01 7.58 14.30
N THR A 344 -14.96 6.87 13.91
CA THR A 344 -15.13 5.49 13.42
C THR A 344 -15.70 4.62 14.54
N SER A 345 -16.18 3.44 14.15
CA SER A 345 -16.59 2.37 15.06
C SER A 345 -15.48 1.98 16.04
N VAL A 346 -14.23 1.97 15.60
CA VAL A 346 -13.06 1.68 16.45
C VAL A 346 -12.75 2.85 17.39
N GLY A 347 -12.85 4.08 16.90
CA GLY A 347 -12.67 5.30 17.71
C GLY A 347 -13.70 5.37 18.84
N LEU A 348 -14.97 5.15 18.53
CA LEU A 348 -16.05 5.16 19.52
C LEU A 348 -15.97 3.97 20.48
N GLU A 349 -15.56 2.78 20.01
CA GLU A 349 -15.31 1.62 20.86
C GLU A 349 -14.30 1.96 21.97
N LYS A 350 -13.16 2.59 21.63
CA LYS A 350 -12.13 2.97 22.61
C LYS A 350 -12.72 3.84 23.73
N ILE A 351 -13.55 4.82 23.39
CA ILE A 351 -14.19 5.70 24.38
C ILE A 351 -15.21 4.92 25.23
N LEU A 352 -16.06 4.10 24.61
CA LEU A 352 -17.12 3.39 25.32
C LEU A 352 -16.59 2.29 26.25
N LEU A 353 -15.48 1.65 25.91
CA LEU A 353 -14.81 0.68 26.79
C LEU A 353 -14.36 1.30 28.12
N GLU A 354 -14.09 2.60 28.15
CA GLU A 354 -13.72 3.37 29.35
C GLU A 354 -14.91 4.11 29.98
N THR A 355 -16.07 4.07 29.33
CA THR A 355 -17.29 4.76 29.77
C THR A 355 -18.10 3.88 30.72
N LYS A 356 -18.78 4.50 31.69
CA LYS A 356 -19.74 3.79 32.56
C LYS A 356 -21.06 3.50 31.82
N PRO A 357 -21.72 2.35 32.01
CA PRO A 357 -22.94 1.97 31.29
C PRO A 357 -24.04 3.05 31.26
N GLU A 358 -24.26 3.74 32.38
CA GLU A 358 -25.27 4.79 32.52
C GLU A 358 -25.04 5.98 31.56
N ASN A 359 -23.82 6.17 31.08
CA ASN A 359 -23.41 7.23 30.18
C ASN A 359 -23.30 6.79 28.72
N PHE A 360 -23.52 5.50 28.39
CA PHE A 360 -23.38 5.02 27.01
C PHE A 360 -24.27 5.78 26.04
N LYS A 361 -25.55 5.96 26.36
CA LYS A 361 -26.50 6.65 25.48
C LYS A 361 -26.09 8.11 25.22
N SER A 362 -25.64 8.83 26.24
CA SER A 362 -25.24 10.24 26.12
C SER A 362 -23.94 10.39 25.32
N VAL A 363 -22.93 9.57 25.63
CA VAL A 363 -21.64 9.57 24.90
C VAL A 363 -21.85 9.15 23.44
N PHE A 364 -22.62 8.09 23.18
CA PHE A 364 -22.94 7.67 21.82
C PHE A 364 -23.60 8.79 21.02
N TYR A 365 -24.63 9.44 21.60
CA TYR A 365 -25.31 10.56 20.95
C TYR A 365 -24.38 11.75 20.68
N GLN A 366 -23.48 12.09 21.61
CA GLN A 366 -22.52 13.20 21.46
C GLN A 366 -21.59 13.02 20.25
N HIS A 367 -21.15 11.79 20.00
CA HIS A 367 -20.21 11.46 18.93
C HIS A 367 -20.87 11.09 17.60
N THR A 368 -22.16 10.75 17.60
CA THR A 368 -22.82 10.19 16.40
C THR A 368 -24.11 10.91 15.99
N GLY A 369 -24.74 11.65 16.89
CA GLY A 369 -26.10 12.16 16.72
C GLY A 369 -27.18 11.07 16.73
N ILE A 370 -26.83 9.82 17.01
CA ILE A 370 -27.75 8.67 17.03
C ILE A 370 -28.23 8.42 18.45
N GLN A 371 -29.55 8.32 18.63
CA GLN A 371 -30.14 7.89 19.90
C GLN A 371 -30.18 6.36 19.95
N LEU A 372 -29.48 5.78 20.92
CA LEU A 372 -29.50 4.35 21.18
C LEU A 372 -30.83 3.91 21.79
N ASN A 373 -31.44 2.90 21.20
CA ASN A 373 -32.53 2.17 21.83
C ASN A 373 -32.01 1.14 22.86
N ASP A 374 -32.92 0.50 23.60
CA ASP A 374 -32.56 -0.41 24.69
C ASP A 374 -31.91 -1.70 24.19
N ASP A 375 -32.29 -2.20 23.01
CA ASP A 375 -31.67 -3.38 22.40
C ASP A 375 -30.27 -3.07 21.89
N GLU A 376 -30.07 -1.93 21.23
CA GLU A 376 -28.75 -1.46 20.78
C GLU A 376 -27.81 -1.25 21.98
N LEU A 377 -28.29 -0.63 23.07
CA LEU A 377 -27.52 -0.49 24.31
C LEU A 377 -27.14 -1.86 24.89
N LYS A 378 -28.09 -2.80 24.90
CA LYS A 378 -27.85 -4.17 25.39
C LYS A 378 -26.79 -4.90 24.57
N SER A 379 -26.79 -4.76 23.24
CA SER A 379 -25.75 -5.33 22.37
C SER A 379 -24.37 -4.74 22.67
N LEU A 380 -24.27 -3.43 22.89
CA LEU A 380 -22.99 -2.82 23.27
C LEU A 380 -22.47 -3.35 24.62
N LEU A 381 -23.34 -3.44 25.63
CA LEU A 381 -22.98 -3.90 26.98
C LEU A 381 -22.65 -5.40 27.05
N SER A 382 -23.09 -6.19 26.07
CA SER A 382 -22.82 -7.63 25.97
C SER A 382 -21.64 -7.98 25.06
N SER A 383 -20.98 -6.97 24.49
CA SER A 383 -19.81 -7.15 23.63
C SER A 383 -18.67 -7.92 24.31
N LYS A 384 -17.96 -8.75 23.53
CA LYS A 384 -16.92 -9.67 23.99
C LYS A 384 -15.81 -8.99 24.79
N ASN A 385 -15.45 -7.78 24.41
CA ASN A 385 -14.34 -7.01 24.98
C ASN A 385 -14.78 -6.04 26.09
N TYR A 386 -16.07 -5.89 26.37
CA TYR A 386 -16.53 -5.09 27.49
C TYR A 386 -16.49 -5.88 28.80
N LYS A 387 -15.94 -5.27 29.85
CA LYS A 387 -15.78 -5.89 31.17
C LYS A 387 -16.35 -4.95 32.25
N SER A 388 -17.67 -4.96 32.46
CA SER A 388 -18.28 -4.36 33.66
C SER A 388 -18.81 -5.42 34.61
N GLY A 389 -18.70 -5.14 35.92
CA GLY A 389 -18.83 -6.13 37.00
C GLY A 389 -20.22 -6.68 37.30
N ASP A 390 -21.29 -6.13 36.71
CA ASP A 390 -22.67 -6.40 37.14
C ASP A 390 -23.63 -6.87 36.02
N TYR A 391 -23.16 -7.05 34.77
CA TYR A 391 -24.00 -7.55 33.67
C TYR A 391 -23.83 -9.06 33.46
N PRO A 392 -24.93 -9.83 33.31
CA PRO A 392 -24.84 -11.27 33.10
C PRO A 392 -24.09 -11.57 31.80
N LYS A 393 -23.01 -12.36 31.92
CA LYS A 393 -22.19 -12.84 30.81
C LYS A 393 -23.00 -13.77 29.91
N THR A 394 -23.73 -13.22 28.95
CA THR A 394 -24.00 -13.96 27.71
C THR A 394 -22.77 -13.80 26.84
N SER A 395 -22.05 -14.90 26.62
CA SER A 395 -20.86 -14.96 25.76
C SER A 395 -21.25 -14.59 24.31
N GLU A 396 -21.16 -13.32 23.95
CA GLU A 396 -21.32 -12.91 22.55
C GLU A 396 -19.99 -13.00 21.79
N SER A 397 -20.08 -13.26 20.49
CA SER A 397 -18.92 -13.56 19.63
C SER A 397 -18.21 -12.32 19.08
N LYS A 398 -18.84 -11.13 19.15
CA LYS A 398 -18.41 -9.90 18.48
C LYS A 398 -17.88 -8.85 19.48
N ASN A 399 -16.90 -8.06 19.03
CA ASN A 399 -16.41 -6.90 19.77
C ASN A 399 -17.36 -5.70 19.63
N MET A 400 -17.25 -4.72 20.54
CA MET A 400 -18.11 -3.54 20.58
C MET A 400 -18.07 -2.74 19.28
N GLY A 401 -16.90 -2.58 18.65
CA GLY A 401 -16.75 -1.89 17.37
C GLY A 401 -17.65 -2.46 16.27
N HIS A 402 -17.83 -3.78 16.24
CA HIS A 402 -18.73 -4.42 15.28
C HIS A 402 -20.19 -4.00 15.51
N TYR A 403 -20.64 -3.97 16.76
CA TYR A 403 -22.01 -3.52 17.08
C TYR A 403 -22.20 -2.03 16.79
N ILE A 404 -21.17 -1.21 17.01
CA ILE A 404 -21.20 0.20 16.64
C ILE A 404 -21.38 0.35 15.11
N ALA A 405 -20.63 -0.41 14.31
CA ALA A 405 -20.78 -0.42 12.86
C ALA A 405 -22.18 -0.89 12.42
N GLU A 406 -22.74 -1.94 13.03
CA GLU A 406 -24.12 -2.37 12.78
C GLU A 406 -25.15 -1.27 13.10
N ILE A 407 -24.95 -0.53 14.20
CA ILE A 407 -25.79 0.61 14.57
C ILE A 407 -25.67 1.72 13.52
N TYR A 408 -24.46 2.07 13.07
CA TYR A 408 -24.24 3.03 11.99
C TYR A 408 -25.00 2.61 10.73
N ASN A 409 -24.83 1.36 10.32
CA ASN A 409 -25.48 0.77 9.14
C ASN A 409 -27.01 0.76 9.22
N SER A 410 -27.56 0.63 10.43
CA SER A 410 -29.00 0.72 10.65
C SER A 410 -29.57 2.10 10.31
N LYS A 411 -28.74 3.15 10.38
CA LYS A 411 -29.12 4.55 10.12
C LYS A 411 -28.69 5.05 8.74
N THR A 412 -28.07 4.21 7.92
CA THR A 412 -27.64 4.59 6.57
C THR A 412 -28.32 3.74 5.49
N GLY A 413 -28.25 4.24 4.26
CA GLY A 413 -28.67 3.54 3.06
C GLY A 413 -27.64 2.55 2.51
N PHE A 414 -26.50 2.34 3.17
CA PHE A 414 -25.39 1.55 2.64
C PHE A 414 -25.56 0.05 2.89
N GLY A 415 -25.15 -0.77 1.94
CA GLY A 415 -25.20 -2.23 2.01
C GLY A 415 -23.83 -2.87 1.83
N TYR A 416 -23.69 -4.07 2.39
CA TYR A 416 -22.47 -4.86 2.41
C TYR A 416 -22.82 -6.33 2.12
N THR A 417 -21.89 -7.08 1.54
CA THR A 417 -22.06 -8.49 1.16
C THR A 417 -21.15 -9.44 1.93
N THR A 418 -20.05 -8.92 2.46
CA THR A 418 -19.03 -9.68 3.19
C THR A 418 -18.29 -8.74 4.15
N ASP A 419 -17.44 -9.31 4.99
CA ASP A 419 -16.40 -8.66 5.80
C ASP A 419 -15.01 -8.90 5.20
N GLY A 420 -14.93 -9.26 3.91
CA GLY A 420 -13.68 -9.59 3.21
C GLY A 420 -13.58 -8.96 1.83
N HIS A 421 -12.55 -9.35 1.08
CA HIS A 421 -12.29 -8.78 -0.25
C HIS A 421 -13.31 -9.26 -1.29
N THR A 422 -13.48 -8.46 -2.34
CA THR A 422 -14.39 -8.75 -3.45
C THR A 422 -13.66 -8.62 -4.79
N GLY A 423 -14.12 -9.40 -5.78
CA GLY A 423 -13.41 -9.62 -7.05
C GLY A 423 -13.90 -8.77 -8.22
N GLU A 424 -14.66 -7.70 -7.97
CA GLU A 424 -15.04 -6.72 -9.00
C GLU A 424 -13.83 -5.88 -9.45
N GLU A 425 -13.94 -5.28 -10.62
CA GLU A 425 -12.96 -4.32 -11.10
C GLU A 425 -12.93 -3.07 -10.24
N VAL A 426 -11.72 -2.58 -9.98
CA VAL A 426 -11.48 -1.34 -9.24
C VAL A 426 -11.20 -0.18 -10.18
N PHE A 427 -11.29 1.07 -9.73
CA PHE A 427 -11.06 2.22 -10.60
C PHE A 427 -9.59 2.37 -11.00
N LEU A 428 -9.34 2.95 -12.18
CA LEU A 428 -8.04 3.42 -12.61
C LEU A 428 -8.10 4.93 -12.87
N ALA A 429 -7.17 5.67 -12.29
CA ALA A 429 -6.91 7.07 -12.62
C ALA A 429 -5.44 7.31 -12.96
N VAL A 430 -5.19 8.11 -14.00
CA VAL A 430 -3.82 8.40 -14.46
C VAL A 430 -3.70 9.87 -14.86
N TYR A 431 -2.70 10.53 -14.28
CA TYR A 431 -2.17 11.80 -14.78
C TYR A 431 -0.81 11.57 -15.41
N HIS A 432 -0.66 11.95 -16.68
CA HIS A 432 0.62 12.01 -17.38
C HIS A 432 0.78 13.40 -17.98
N PRO A 433 1.91 14.10 -17.79
CA PRO A 433 2.05 15.51 -18.17
C PRO A 433 1.90 15.76 -19.69
N GLN A 434 2.10 14.71 -20.49
CA GLN A 434 2.01 14.76 -21.95
C GLN A 434 0.81 13.98 -22.52
N GLY A 435 -0.08 13.49 -21.64
CA GLY A 435 -1.32 12.81 -22.03
C GLY A 435 -1.23 11.32 -22.38
N ASP A 436 -0.08 10.66 -22.15
CA ASP A 436 0.11 9.21 -22.37
C ASP A 436 -0.54 8.40 -21.24
N ILE A 437 -1.85 8.52 -21.08
CA ILE A 437 -2.57 7.89 -19.97
C ILE A 437 -3.03 6.48 -20.35
N LEU A 438 -2.90 5.53 -19.43
CA LEU A 438 -3.48 4.17 -19.54
C LEU A 438 -5.01 4.27 -19.44
N LYS A 439 -5.75 3.60 -20.33
CA LYS A 439 -7.22 3.71 -20.44
C LYS A 439 -7.90 2.36 -20.63
N GLY A 440 -9.17 2.29 -20.26
CA GLY A 440 -10.02 1.11 -20.45
C GLY A 440 -9.98 0.15 -19.26
N ASN A 441 -10.48 -1.06 -19.44
CA ASN A 441 -10.31 -2.13 -18.45
C ASN A 441 -8.96 -2.81 -18.71
N VAL A 442 -8.06 -2.72 -17.76
CA VAL A 442 -6.70 -3.30 -17.85
C VAL A 442 -6.49 -4.33 -16.77
N ARG A 443 -5.56 -5.26 -16.97
CA ARG A 443 -5.12 -6.20 -15.93
C ARG A 443 -4.02 -5.57 -15.07
N ASN A 444 -3.85 -6.04 -13.83
CA ASN A 444 -2.73 -5.63 -12.97
C ASN A 444 -1.33 -5.80 -13.62
N THR A 445 -1.16 -6.79 -14.51
CA THR A 445 0.08 -6.97 -15.31
C THR A 445 0.24 -5.92 -16.42
N GLU A 446 -0.84 -5.47 -17.03
CA GLU A 446 -0.81 -4.38 -18.01
C GLU A 446 -0.54 -3.04 -17.34
N LEU A 447 -1.06 -2.83 -16.12
CA LEU A 447 -0.67 -1.71 -15.28
C LEU A 447 0.82 -1.73 -14.96
N HIS A 448 1.40 -2.87 -14.56
CA HIS A 448 2.84 -2.97 -14.35
C HIS A 448 3.62 -2.55 -15.60
N ASN A 449 3.21 -3.04 -16.78
CA ASN A 449 3.85 -2.66 -18.04
C ASN A 449 3.79 -1.14 -18.28
N TYR A 450 2.70 -0.48 -17.89
CA TYR A 450 2.61 0.97 -17.93
C TYR A 450 3.59 1.63 -16.95
N LEU A 451 3.63 1.19 -15.69
CA LEU A 451 4.57 1.68 -14.67
C LEU A 451 6.03 1.52 -15.11
N TYR A 452 6.38 0.37 -15.71
CA TYR A 452 7.70 0.11 -16.29
C TYR A 452 8.04 1.10 -17.43
N LYS A 453 7.09 1.39 -18.32
CA LYS A 453 7.33 2.35 -19.41
C LYS A 453 7.50 3.78 -18.91
N VAL A 454 6.63 4.25 -18.01
CA VAL A 454 6.72 5.63 -17.47
C VAL A 454 7.93 5.84 -16.56
N SER A 455 8.46 4.79 -15.93
CA SER A 455 9.71 4.88 -15.16
C SER A 455 10.95 5.10 -16.03
N GLY A 456 10.86 4.80 -17.33
CA GLY A 456 11.94 4.96 -18.28
C GLY A 456 13.11 3.99 -18.10
N LEU A 457 12.91 2.91 -17.33
CA LEU A 457 13.87 1.82 -17.19
C LEU A 457 14.23 1.23 -18.57
N LYS A 458 15.50 0.87 -18.74
CA LYS A 458 16.05 0.28 -19.97
C LYS A 458 16.35 -1.20 -19.79
N THR A 459 16.75 -1.59 -18.59
CA THR A 459 16.95 -3.00 -18.23
C THR A 459 15.58 -3.64 -17.97
N SER A 460 15.40 -4.89 -18.38
CA SER A 460 14.15 -5.61 -18.08
C SER A 460 14.05 -5.96 -16.59
N MET A 461 12.83 -6.07 -16.06
CA MET A 461 12.61 -6.49 -14.66
C MET A 461 13.18 -7.89 -14.38
N TYR A 462 13.14 -8.78 -15.39
CA TYR A 462 13.75 -10.11 -15.33
C TYR A 462 15.27 -10.04 -15.16
N GLU A 463 15.94 -9.18 -15.95
CA GLU A 463 17.38 -9.00 -15.87
C GLU A 463 17.80 -8.33 -14.56
N HIS A 464 17.07 -7.30 -14.10
CA HIS A 464 17.25 -6.72 -12.77
C HIS A 464 17.18 -7.81 -11.69
N THR A 465 16.12 -8.62 -11.71
CA THR A 465 15.94 -9.74 -10.77
C THR A 465 17.11 -10.74 -10.81
N GLY A 466 17.52 -11.18 -12.00
CA GLY A 466 18.61 -12.15 -12.14
C GLY A 466 19.98 -11.60 -11.70
N ASN A 467 20.18 -10.28 -11.78
CA ASN A 467 21.41 -9.62 -11.34
C ASN A 467 21.42 -9.35 -9.83
N THR A 468 20.27 -9.06 -9.23
CA THR A 468 20.14 -8.66 -7.82
C THR A 468 19.90 -9.85 -6.88
N PHE A 469 19.14 -10.85 -7.34
CA PHE A 469 18.68 -11.98 -6.53
C PHE A 469 19.10 -13.32 -7.17
N ALA A 470 20.41 -13.54 -7.24
CA ALA A 470 21.00 -14.82 -7.61
C ALA A 470 21.16 -15.73 -6.38
N LYS A 471 20.97 -17.05 -6.56
CA LYS A 471 21.13 -18.02 -5.47
C LYS A 471 22.58 -18.01 -5.00
N HIS A 472 22.80 -18.02 -3.68
CA HIS A 472 24.14 -18.02 -3.09
C HIS A 472 25.02 -19.19 -3.57
N THR A 473 24.40 -20.34 -3.89
CA THR A 473 25.05 -21.51 -4.49
C THR A 473 25.70 -21.21 -5.83
N ASP A 474 25.12 -20.30 -6.61
CA ASP A 474 25.64 -19.85 -7.89
C ASP A 474 26.65 -18.73 -7.71
N VAL A 475 26.35 -17.75 -6.84
CA VAL A 475 27.25 -16.62 -6.55
C VAL A 475 28.60 -17.11 -6.01
N PHE A 476 28.61 -18.08 -5.09
CA PHE A 476 29.82 -18.60 -4.44
C PHE A 476 30.19 -20.00 -4.91
N ARG A 477 29.87 -20.34 -6.16
CA ARG A 477 30.21 -21.63 -6.76
C ARG A 477 31.71 -21.93 -6.62
N GLY A 478 32.03 -23.09 -6.06
CA GLY A 478 33.42 -23.53 -5.81
C GLY A 478 34.07 -22.96 -4.54
N MET A 479 33.34 -22.22 -3.71
CA MET A 479 33.82 -21.69 -2.43
C MET A 479 33.19 -22.45 -1.25
N ASN A 480 33.81 -22.35 -0.08
CA ASN A 480 33.26 -22.91 1.15
C ASN A 480 32.33 -21.89 1.82
N TYR A 481 31.07 -22.26 2.00
CA TYR A 481 30.07 -21.44 2.70
C TYR A 481 29.18 -22.29 3.61
N GLN A 482 28.62 -21.63 4.62
CA GLN A 482 27.70 -22.23 5.58
C GLN A 482 26.58 -21.24 5.92
N ILE A 483 25.34 -21.74 5.91
CA ILE A 483 24.20 -21.02 6.50
C ILE A 483 24.18 -21.31 8.00
N VAL A 484 24.24 -20.25 8.81
CA VAL A 484 24.09 -20.31 10.27
C VAL A 484 22.69 -19.80 10.59
N ASN A 485 21.80 -20.73 10.93
CA ASN A 485 20.44 -20.44 11.34
C ASN A 485 20.25 -20.91 12.79
N THR A 486 20.21 -19.98 13.73
CA THR A 486 20.04 -20.25 15.16
C THR A 486 18.71 -19.67 15.61
N ILE A 487 17.94 -20.46 16.37
CA ILE A 487 16.64 -20.03 16.90
C ILE A 487 16.80 -18.69 17.64
N GLY A 488 15.92 -17.73 17.31
CA GLY A 488 15.92 -16.40 17.92
C GLY A 488 17.01 -15.45 17.41
N LYS A 489 17.77 -15.83 16.37
CA LYS A 489 18.75 -14.97 15.72
C LYS A 489 18.47 -14.87 14.23
N THR A 490 18.77 -13.71 13.65
CA THR A 490 18.73 -13.52 12.20
C THR A 490 19.66 -14.53 11.53
N PRO A 491 19.18 -15.33 10.55
CA PRO A 491 20.03 -16.23 9.78
C PRO A 491 21.18 -15.47 9.12
N LYS A 492 22.34 -16.11 8.97
CA LYS A 492 23.46 -15.52 8.23
C LYS A 492 24.16 -16.53 7.34
N LEU A 493 24.65 -16.07 6.20
CA LEU A 493 25.56 -16.82 5.34
C LEU A 493 26.99 -16.45 5.68
N VAL A 494 27.84 -17.46 5.95
CA VAL A 494 29.27 -17.29 6.20
C VAL A 494 30.03 -17.90 5.04
N VAL A 495 30.82 -17.10 4.33
CA VAL A 495 31.66 -17.54 3.19
C VAL A 495 33.12 -17.38 3.57
N LYS A 496 33.90 -18.46 3.43
CA LYS A 496 35.33 -18.47 3.73
C LYS A 496 36.15 -18.62 2.46
N PHE A 497 37.10 -17.72 2.26
CA PHE A 497 38.02 -17.76 1.13
C PHE A 497 39.40 -17.24 1.48
N LYS A 498 40.41 -18.12 1.38
CA LYS A 498 41.79 -17.81 1.82
C LYS A 498 41.76 -17.27 3.27
N LYS A 499 42.20 -16.02 3.47
CA LYS A 499 42.23 -15.32 4.77
C LYS A 499 40.98 -14.45 5.03
N HIS A 500 39.98 -14.51 4.16
CA HIS A 500 38.80 -13.67 4.23
C HIS A 500 37.60 -14.47 4.73
N THR A 501 36.86 -13.89 5.66
CA THR A 501 35.55 -14.36 6.12
C THR A 501 34.53 -13.27 5.83
N LEU A 502 33.57 -13.59 4.97
CA LEU A 502 32.42 -12.74 4.64
C LEU A 502 31.21 -13.27 5.42
N GLU A 503 30.58 -12.42 6.21
CA GLU A 503 29.34 -12.73 6.94
C GLU A 503 28.21 -11.84 6.42
N ILE A 504 27.16 -12.47 5.91
CA ILE A 504 26.01 -11.81 5.30
C ILE A 504 24.78 -12.14 6.16
N PRO A 505 24.31 -11.21 7.01
CA PRO A 505 23.03 -11.36 7.69
C PRO A 505 21.89 -11.39 6.67
N ALA A 506 20.85 -12.20 6.93
CA ALA A 506 19.61 -12.11 6.20
C ALA A 506 18.94 -10.75 6.43
N PHE A 507 18.19 -10.30 5.44
CA PHE A 507 17.34 -9.11 5.45
C PHE A 507 18.10 -7.79 5.67
N SER A 508 19.39 -7.76 5.29
CA SER A 508 20.29 -6.62 5.41
C SER A 508 21.00 -6.35 4.08
N SER A 509 21.19 -5.08 3.73
CA SER A 509 22.08 -4.65 2.64
C SER A 509 23.54 -4.49 3.09
N VAL A 510 23.80 -4.68 4.39
CA VAL A 510 25.11 -4.55 5.01
C VAL A 510 25.61 -5.91 5.50
N ALA A 511 26.78 -6.30 4.99
CA ALA A 511 27.54 -7.47 5.40
C ALA A 511 28.83 -7.05 6.12
N THR A 512 29.61 -8.04 6.58
CA THR A 512 30.97 -7.78 7.08
C THR A 512 31.99 -8.66 6.38
N ILE A 513 33.16 -8.11 6.06
CA ILE A 513 34.34 -8.85 5.63
C ILE A 513 35.47 -8.64 6.63
N ASN A 514 35.91 -9.72 7.27
CA ASN A 514 36.92 -9.66 8.34
C ASN A 514 36.57 -8.61 9.43
N GLY A 515 35.27 -8.51 9.77
CA GLY A 515 34.75 -7.56 10.77
C GLY A 515 34.57 -6.12 10.27
N LYS A 516 34.91 -5.79 9.03
CA LYS A 516 34.66 -4.46 8.43
C LYS A 516 33.35 -4.46 7.65
N LEU A 517 32.57 -3.38 7.77
CA LEU A 517 31.31 -3.22 7.04
C LEU A 517 31.54 -3.27 5.52
N LEU A 518 30.61 -3.91 4.82
CA LEU A 518 30.58 -4.06 3.37
C LEU A 518 29.15 -3.81 2.89
N ASP A 519 28.99 -2.90 1.95
CA ASP A 519 27.72 -2.69 1.25
C ASP A 519 27.54 -3.76 0.15
N LEU A 520 26.44 -4.50 0.24
CA LEU A 520 26.05 -5.51 -0.75
C LEU A 520 25.51 -4.86 -2.03
N GLY A 521 24.97 -3.64 -1.96
CA GLY A 521 24.29 -2.95 -3.07
C GLY A 521 22.81 -3.33 -3.23
N SER A 522 22.35 -4.39 -2.55
CA SER A 522 20.94 -4.73 -2.37
C SER A 522 20.76 -5.51 -1.07
N VAL A 523 19.53 -5.66 -0.62
CA VAL A 523 19.22 -6.46 0.56
C VAL A 523 19.46 -7.96 0.28
N ALA A 524 20.20 -8.64 1.15
CA ALA A 524 20.31 -10.09 1.10
C ALA A 524 19.01 -10.74 1.61
N VAL A 525 18.34 -11.55 0.80
CA VAL A 525 17.08 -12.19 1.20
C VAL A 525 17.34 -13.66 1.50
N PHE A 526 16.91 -14.15 2.66
CA PHE A 526 16.93 -15.57 2.99
C PHE A 526 15.52 -16.14 2.96
N ILE A 527 15.35 -17.21 2.19
CA ILE A 527 14.11 -17.97 2.13
C ILE A 527 14.36 -19.34 2.78
N ASP A 528 13.64 -19.61 3.86
CA ASP A 528 13.75 -20.87 4.61
C ASP A 528 13.09 -22.04 3.87
N LYS A 529 12.02 -21.80 3.11
CA LYS A 529 11.32 -22.81 2.28
C LYS A 529 12.22 -23.57 1.32
N ASN A 530 13.25 -22.92 0.78
CA ASN A 530 14.24 -23.51 -0.12
C ASN A 530 15.68 -23.41 0.44
N ASN A 531 15.83 -23.02 1.72
CA ASN A 531 17.09 -22.82 2.42
C ASN A 531 18.14 -22.03 1.59
N THR A 532 17.72 -20.93 0.96
CA THR A 532 18.54 -20.19 -0.01
C THR A 532 18.67 -18.72 0.37
N PHE A 533 19.91 -18.23 0.38
CA PHE A 533 20.22 -16.81 0.29
C PHE A 533 20.19 -16.35 -1.17
N TYR A 534 19.55 -15.21 -1.42
CA TYR A 534 19.54 -14.49 -2.68
C TYR A 534 20.36 -13.22 -2.55
N LEU A 535 21.32 -13.04 -3.46
CA LEU A 535 22.40 -12.06 -3.37
C LEU A 535 22.72 -11.48 -4.76
N PRO A 536 23.35 -10.30 -4.83
CA PRO A 536 23.85 -9.76 -6.08
C PRO A 536 24.79 -10.74 -6.79
N LYS A 537 24.52 -10.98 -8.07
CA LYS A 537 25.26 -11.94 -8.91
C LYS A 537 26.76 -11.66 -8.97
N ASN A 538 27.13 -10.38 -8.97
CA ASN A 538 28.53 -9.93 -9.03
C ASN A 538 29.21 -9.82 -7.65
N LEU A 539 28.56 -10.23 -6.55
CA LEU A 539 29.08 -10.04 -5.20
C LEU A 539 30.44 -10.73 -5.00
N LYS A 540 30.61 -11.95 -5.53
CA LYS A 540 31.88 -12.67 -5.45
C LYS A 540 33.02 -11.88 -6.10
N GLU A 541 32.79 -11.34 -7.28
CA GLU A 541 33.77 -10.53 -8.02
C GLU A 541 34.10 -9.24 -7.27
N ARG A 542 33.08 -8.51 -6.81
CA ARG A 542 33.25 -7.26 -6.05
C ARG A 542 34.03 -7.46 -4.75
N VAL A 543 33.89 -8.61 -4.10
CA VAL A 543 34.46 -8.85 -2.77
C VAL A 543 35.83 -9.54 -2.85
N PHE A 544 36.02 -10.47 -3.79
CA PHE A 544 37.22 -11.31 -3.86
C PHE A 544 38.04 -11.15 -5.15
N GLY A 545 37.58 -10.35 -6.13
CA GLY A 545 38.24 -10.12 -7.41
C GLY A 545 38.25 -11.35 -8.33
N GLN A 546 37.21 -12.19 -8.29
CA GLN A 546 37.10 -13.48 -8.99
C GLN A 546 35.82 -13.67 -9.79
#